data_AF-A0AA43M6R0-F1
#
_entry.id   AF-A0AA43M6R0-F1
#
_cell.length_a   1.000
_cell.length_b   1.000
_cell.length_c   1.000
_cell.angle_alpha   90.00
_cell.angle_beta   90.00
_cell.angle_gamma   90.00
#
_symmetry.space_group_name_H-M   'P 1'
#
loop_
_entity.id
_entity.type
_entity.pdbx_description
1 polymer ?
#
loop_
_entity_poly.entity_id
_entity_poly.type
_entity_poly.pdbx_seq_one_letter_code
_entity_poly.pdbx_strand_id
1 'polypeptide(L)'
;MAMSKIGSLGTVVFVVSPEATRTFQDFSRNVASRYAKHEILGQKPKTQWLGPGLDTISFTMWLDARHGLNPRKELDRLIELERAGKALPLIVGKKGIGTGLWIITGLSQVWKRIDNSGNVLFATVNVSLEEYVK
;
A
#
# COMPACT_ATOMS: atom_id res chain seq x y z
N MET A 1 -27.53 -5.29 7.50
CA MET A 1 -26.85 -4.72 6.31
C MET A 1 -25.59 -5.53 6.06
N ALA A 2 -25.15 -5.71 4.81
CA ALA A 2 -24.05 -6.62 4.48
C ALA A 2 -22.67 -5.94 4.66
N MET A 3 -21.77 -6.61 5.38
CA MET A 3 -20.36 -6.23 5.45
C MET A 3 -19.67 -6.66 4.14
N SER A 4 -19.24 -5.69 3.32
CA SER A 4 -18.56 -5.99 2.06
C SER A 4 -17.04 -6.00 2.28
N LYS A 5 -16.45 -7.20 2.34
CA LYS A 5 -14.99 -7.36 2.30
C LYS A 5 -14.50 -7.06 0.89
N ILE A 6 -13.73 -5.99 0.74
CA ILE A 6 -13.16 -5.56 -0.54
C ILE A 6 -11.84 -6.27 -0.80
N GLY A 7 -11.06 -6.57 0.24
CA GLY A 7 -9.72 -7.13 0.05
C GLY A 7 -8.93 -7.17 1.35
N SER A 8 -7.60 -7.30 1.24
CA SER A 8 -6.71 -7.23 2.39
C SER A 8 -5.24 -7.01 2.00
N LEU A 9 -4.49 -6.33 2.87
CA LEU A 9 -3.04 -6.35 2.91
C LEU A 9 -2.61 -7.16 4.14
N GLY A 10 -2.25 -8.42 3.94
CA GLY A 10 -1.98 -9.35 5.03
C GLY A 10 -3.16 -9.43 6.00
N THR A 11 -2.96 -8.98 7.25
CA THR A 11 -4.01 -8.99 8.27
C THR A 11 -4.93 -7.77 8.21
N VAL A 12 -4.54 -6.68 7.54
CA VAL A 12 -5.36 -5.46 7.40
C VAL A 12 -6.43 -5.72 6.33
N VAL A 13 -7.69 -5.81 6.76
CA VAL A 13 -8.83 -6.10 5.86
C VAL A 13 -9.43 -4.80 5.35
N PHE A 14 -9.61 -4.70 4.03
CA PHE A 14 -10.34 -3.62 3.42
C PHE A 14 -11.84 -3.92 3.46
N VAL A 15 -12.63 -3.02 4.04
CA VAL A 15 -14.05 -3.17 4.27
C VAL A 15 -14.79 -1.85 4.05
N VAL A 16 -15.99 -1.96 3.48
CA VAL A 16 -16.98 -0.87 3.49
C VAL A 16 -18.27 -1.43 4.05
N SER A 17 -18.73 -0.84 5.14
CA SER A 17 -19.95 -1.19 5.86
C SER A 17 -20.50 0.04 6.59
N PRO A 18 -21.78 0.05 6.97
CA PRO A 18 -22.33 1.13 7.80
C PRO A 18 -21.57 1.34 9.12
N GLU A 19 -21.02 0.27 9.69
CA GLU A 19 -20.33 0.28 10.97
C GLU A 19 -18.85 0.66 10.84
N ALA A 20 -18.21 0.25 9.74
CA ALA A 20 -16.79 0.51 9.50
C ALA A 20 -16.43 0.71 8.03
N THR A 21 -15.66 1.76 7.74
CA THR A 21 -15.09 2.03 6.41
C THR A 21 -13.57 2.08 6.50
N ARG A 22 -12.91 1.03 6.02
CA ARG A 22 -11.46 0.94 5.83
C ARG A 22 -11.18 0.57 4.40
N THR A 23 -10.97 1.56 3.56
CA THR A 23 -10.69 1.34 2.13
C THR A 23 -9.52 2.20 1.70
N PHE A 24 -9.02 1.92 0.51
CA PHE A 24 -8.00 2.71 -0.15
C PHE A 24 -8.59 3.49 -1.33
N GLN A 25 -7.85 4.50 -1.75
CA GLN A 25 -8.07 5.30 -2.94
C GLN A 25 -6.72 5.58 -3.61
N ASP A 26 -6.76 6.12 -4.83
CA ASP A 26 -5.56 6.50 -5.57
C ASP A 26 -4.57 5.34 -5.73
N PHE A 27 -5.10 4.13 -5.96
CA PHE A 27 -4.30 2.93 -6.14
C PHE A 27 -3.50 3.00 -7.43
N SER A 28 -2.18 2.94 -7.31
CA SER A 28 -1.23 2.94 -8.42
C SER A 28 -0.29 1.75 -8.29
N ARG A 29 -0.10 1.02 -9.40
CA ARG A 29 0.91 -0.03 -9.53
C ARG A 29 1.82 0.32 -10.69
N ASN A 30 3.12 0.40 -10.41
CA ASN A 30 4.15 0.58 -11.42
C ASN A 30 4.84 -0.76 -11.67
N VAL A 31 4.87 -1.18 -12.94
CA VAL A 31 5.47 -2.44 -13.36
C VAL A 31 6.80 -2.14 -14.03
N ALA A 32 7.90 -2.67 -13.48
CA ALA A 32 9.25 -2.28 -13.88
C ALA A 32 9.95 -3.34 -14.72
N SER A 33 10.84 -2.90 -15.61
CA SER A 33 11.79 -3.75 -16.34
C SER A 33 13.17 -3.13 -16.30
N ARG A 34 14.20 -3.98 -16.24
CA ARG A 34 15.59 -3.56 -16.16
C ARG A 34 16.24 -3.64 -17.54
N TYR A 35 16.94 -2.56 -17.89
CA TYR A 35 17.66 -2.44 -19.15
C TYR A 35 19.08 -1.94 -18.89
N ALA A 36 20.06 -2.54 -19.56
CA ALA A 36 21.41 -2.00 -19.69
C ALA A 36 21.51 -1.17 -20.98
N LYS A 37 22.22 -0.04 -20.90
CA LYS A 37 22.63 0.73 -22.08
C LYS A 37 24.11 0.50 -22.32
N HIS A 38 24.45 0.09 -23.53
CA HIS A 38 25.81 -0.10 -23.99
C HIS A 38 26.19 1.05 -24.90
N GLU A 39 27.08 1.91 -24.41
CA GLU A 39 27.58 3.08 -25.14
C GLU A 39 28.42 2.63 -26.34
N ILE A 40 28.23 3.29 -27.49
CA ILE A 40 28.95 3.01 -28.72
C ILE A 40 29.47 4.33 -29.27
N LEU A 41 30.79 4.44 -29.46
CA LEU A 41 31.42 5.68 -29.92
C LEU A 41 30.80 6.14 -31.24
N GLY A 42 30.32 7.38 -31.26
CA GLY A 42 29.72 8.01 -32.45
C GLY A 42 28.34 7.48 -32.85
N GLN A 43 27.70 6.62 -32.04
CA GLN A 43 26.40 6.03 -32.34
C GLN A 43 25.45 6.13 -31.14
N LYS A 44 24.16 5.88 -31.39
CA LYS A 44 23.18 5.74 -30.31
C LYS A 44 23.50 4.49 -29.48
N PRO A 45 23.39 4.54 -28.14
CA PRO A 45 23.60 3.37 -27.29
C PRO A 45 22.64 2.23 -27.62
N LYS A 46 23.14 1.00 -27.58
CA LYS A 46 22.30 -0.19 -27.71
C LYS A 46 21.68 -0.54 -26.36
N THR A 47 20.38 -0.80 -26.36
CA THR A 47 19.64 -1.17 -25.15
C THR A 47 19.49 -2.68 -25.08
N GLN A 48 19.88 -3.29 -23.96
CA GLN A 48 19.72 -4.72 -23.68
C GLN A 48 18.74 -4.91 -22.53
N TRP A 49 17.73 -5.75 -22.72
CA TRP A 49 16.84 -6.16 -21.63
C TRP A 49 17.57 -7.13 -20.69
N LEU A 50 17.60 -6.80 -19.40
CA LEU A 50 18.24 -7.59 -18.37
C LEU A 50 17.27 -8.53 -17.66
N GLY A 51 15.98 -8.22 -17.71
CA GLY A 51 14.95 -8.95 -16.99
C GLY A 51 13.89 -8.03 -16.39
N PRO A 52 12.89 -8.60 -15.72
CA PRO A 52 11.94 -7.84 -14.90
C PRO A 52 12.65 -7.04 -13.79
N GLY A 53 12.04 -5.91 -13.42
CA GLY A 53 12.34 -5.20 -12.18
C GLY A 53 11.33 -5.57 -11.09
N LEU A 54 11.52 -5.06 -9.88
CA LEU A 54 10.51 -5.18 -8.83
C LEU A 54 9.39 -4.18 -9.08
N ASP A 55 8.15 -4.66 -9.01
CA ASP A 55 6.99 -3.79 -9.07
C ASP A 55 6.85 -2.97 -7.79
N THR A 56 6.27 -1.77 -7.91
CA THR A 56 5.93 -0.94 -6.75
C THR A 56 4.45 -0.58 -6.77
N ILE A 57 3.87 -0.45 -5.58
CA ILE A 57 2.47 -0.05 -5.41
C ILE A 57 2.40 1.11 -4.42
N SER A 58 1.51 2.06 -4.69
CA SER A 58 1.12 3.05 -3.70
C SER A 58 -0.39 3.23 -3.67
N PHE A 59 -0.92 3.52 -2.49
CA PHE A 59 -2.32 3.91 -2.33
C PHE A 59 -2.50 4.73 -1.05
N THR A 60 -3.60 5.46 -0.98
CA THR A 60 -3.94 6.29 0.19
C THR A 60 -5.13 5.68 0.92
N MET A 61 -5.07 5.63 2.25
CA MET A 61 -6.18 5.25 3.10
C MET A 61 -6.67 6.45 3.92
N TRP A 62 -7.98 6.58 4.05
CA TRP A 62 -8.62 7.53 4.96
C TRP A 62 -9.09 6.80 6.21
N LEU A 63 -8.69 7.29 7.36
CA LEU A 63 -9.02 6.73 8.66
C LEU A 63 -9.83 7.78 9.42
N ASP A 64 -11.15 7.57 9.53
CA ASP A 64 -12.07 8.48 10.22
C ASP A 64 -12.74 7.77 11.40
N ALA A 65 -12.69 8.41 12.57
CA ALA A 65 -13.40 7.96 13.77
C ALA A 65 -14.92 7.91 13.59
N ARG A 66 -15.48 8.73 12.70
CA ARG A 66 -16.91 8.73 12.36
C ARG A 66 -17.36 7.47 11.62
N HIS A 67 -16.43 6.76 11.02
CA HIS A 67 -16.68 5.51 10.32
C HIS A 67 -16.22 4.29 11.14
N GLY A 68 -16.38 4.36 12.47
CA GLY A 68 -16.15 3.25 13.39
C GLY A 68 -14.70 2.75 13.49
N LEU A 69 -13.74 3.49 12.95
CA LEU A 69 -12.32 3.19 13.09
C LEU A 69 -11.74 3.97 14.27
N ASN A 70 -10.64 3.48 14.84
CA ASN A 70 -9.77 4.31 15.66
C ASN A 70 -8.53 4.66 14.82
N PRO A 71 -8.39 5.89 14.29
CA PRO A 71 -7.31 6.23 13.37
C PRO A 71 -5.92 5.91 13.92
N ARG A 72 -5.66 6.17 15.20
CA ARG A 72 -4.37 5.84 15.83
C ARG A 72 -4.11 4.33 15.82
N LYS A 73 -5.07 3.52 16.28
CA LYS A 73 -4.89 2.05 16.29
C LYS A 73 -4.66 1.47 14.90
N GLU A 74 -5.31 2.03 13.88
CA GLU A 74 -5.14 1.60 12.49
C GLU A 74 -3.76 1.97 11.94
N LEU A 75 -3.25 3.15 12.27
CA LEU A 75 -1.90 3.56 11.91
C LEU A 75 -0.86 2.70 12.61
N ASP A 76 -1.00 2.47 13.92
CA ASP A 76 -0.08 1.63 14.71
C ASP A 76 0.00 0.22 14.12
N ARG A 77 -1.13 -0.35 13.71
CA ARG A 77 -1.17 -1.66 13.05
C ARG A 77 -0.40 -1.70 11.73
N LEU A 78 -0.45 -0.64 10.93
CA LEU A 78 0.34 -0.55 9.69
C LEU A 78 1.83 -0.42 10.01
N ILE A 79 2.19 0.38 11.02
CA ILE A 79 3.58 0.54 11.50
C ILE A 79 4.13 -0.79 11.99
N GLU A 80 3.36 -1.56 12.75
CA GLU A 80 3.78 -2.88 13.22
C GLU A 80 4.08 -3.85 12.06
N LEU A 81 3.27 -3.83 11.00
CA LEU A 81 3.49 -4.67 9.82
C LEU A 81 4.74 -4.25 9.04
N GLU A 82 4.96 -2.95 8.89
CA GLU A 82 6.15 -2.37 8.24
C GLU A 82 7.41 -2.72 9.03
N ARG A 83 7.44 -2.45 10.34
CA ARG A 83 8.58 -2.74 11.22
C ARG A 83 8.88 -4.22 11.36
N ALA A 84 7.88 -5.08 11.21
CA ALA A 84 8.09 -6.52 11.22
C ALA A 84 8.77 -7.03 9.94
N GLY A 85 8.92 -6.19 8.90
CA GLY A 85 9.54 -6.56 7.62
C GLY A 85 8.84 -7.73 6.93
N LYS A 86 7.54 -7.93 7.21
CA LYS A 86 6.81 -9.11 6.71
C LYS A 86 6.41 -8.90 5.26
N ALA A 87 6.67 -9.92 4.44
CA ALA A 87 6.10 -10.03 3.11
C ALA A 87 4.64 -10.50 3.21
N LEU A 88 3.71 -9.70 2.68
CA LEU A 88 2.27 -9.86 2.86
C LEU A 88 1.57 -10.07 1.50
N PRO A 89 0.51 -10.90 1.45
CA PRO A 89 -0.35 -10.92 0.28
C PRO A 89 -1.17 -9.63 0.22
N LEU A 90 -1.28 -9.06 -0.99
CA LEU A 90 -2.21 -7.98 -1.28
C LEU A 90 -3.34 -8.52 -2.15
N ILE A 91 -4.58 -8.41 -1.66
CA ILE A 91 -5.78 -8.94 -2.30
C ILE A 91 -6.76 -7.79 -2.52
N VAL A 92 -7.27 -7.66 -3.74
CA VAL A 92 -8.35 -6.73 -4.08
C VAL A 92 -9.44 -7.52 -4.83
N GLY A 93 -10.67 -7.40 -4.35
CA GLY A 93 -11.78 -8.28 -4.70
C GLY A 93 -11.47 -9.73 -4.31
N LYS A 94 -11.52 -10.61 -5.32
CA LYS A 94 -11.23 -12.05 -5.17
C LYS A 94 -9.87 -12.45 -5.77
N LYS A 95 -9.01 -11.49 -6.10
CA LYS A 95 -7.73 -11.73 -6.79
C LYS A 95 -6.57 -11.10 -6.02
N GLY A 96 -5.47 -11.85 -5.93
CA GLY A 96 -4.19 -11.29 -5.50
C GLY A 96 -3.68 -10.28 -6.51
N ILE A 97 -3.00 -9.24 -6.04
CA ILE A 97 -2.27 -8.31 -6.88
C ILE A 97 -0.83 -8.79 -6.99
N GLY A 98 -0.33 -8.92 -8.22
CA GLY A 98 0.99 -9.49 -8.49
C GLY A 98 1.01 -11.03 -8.42
N THR A 99 2.19 -11.60 -8.66
CA THR A 99 2.46 -13.05 -8.53
C THR A 99 3.05 -13.40 -7.17
N GLY A 100 3.72 -12.44 -6.52
CA GLY A 100 4.41 -12.60 -5.25
C GLY A 100 3.74 -11.94 -4.06
N LEU A 101 4.55 -11.74 -3.02
CA LEU A 101 4.19 -11.01 -1.81
C LEU A 101 4.65 -9.55 -1.92
N TRP A 102 4.20 -8.72 -1.01
CA TRP A 102 4.52 -7.30 -0.96
C TRP A 102 5.06 -6.94 0.42
N ILE A 103 6.12 -6.15 0.48
CA ILE A 103 6.61 -5.54 1.72
C ILE A 103 6.15 -4.09 1.78
N ILE A 104 5.84 -3.60 2.98
CA ILE A 104 5.63 -2.17 3.19
C ILE A 104 7.00 -1.52 3.26
N THR A 105 7.29 -0.62 2.32
CA THR A 105 8.56 0.12 2.26
C THR A 105 8.45 1.53 2.83
N GLY A 106 7.22 2.03 3.03
CA GLY A 106 7.01 3.33 3.63
C GLY A 106 5.55 3.61 4.00
N LEU A 107 5.38 4.41 5.04
CA LEU A 107 4.10 4.94 5.50
C LEU A 107 4.24 6.44 5.72
N SER A 108 3.48 7.25 4.97
CA SER A 108 3.42 8.71 5.15
C SER A 108 2.06 9.10 5.74
N GLN A 109 2.06 9.63 6.95
CA GLN A 109 0.85 9.89 7.74
C GLN A 109 0.59 11.38 7.89
N VAL A 110 -0.66 11.80 7.73
CA VAL A 110 -1.10 13.18 7.94
C VAL A 110 -2.32 13.17 8.86
N TRP A 111 -2.18 13.76 10.05
CA TRP A 111 -3.27 13.88 11.02
C TRP A 111 -3.98 15.22 10.78
N LYS A 112 -5.24 15.19 10.35
CA LYS A 112 -5.94 16.41 9.93
C LYS A 112 -6.89 16.96 10.98
N ARG A 113 -7.50 16.11 11.79
CA ARG A 113 -8.50 16.51 12.79
C ARG A 113 -8.21 15.84 14.11
N ILE A 114 -8.03 16.66 15.13
CA ILE A 114 -7.73 16.26 16.51
C ILE A 114 -8.78 16.91 17.41
N ASP A 115 -9.32 16.17 18.37
CA ASP A 115 -10.26 16.72 19.35
C ASP A 115 -9.56 17.45 20.50
N ASN A 116 -10.35 18.06 21.39
CA ASN A 116 -9.83 18.77 22.57
C ASN A 116 -9.14 17.86 23.60
N SER A 117 -9.25 16.54 23.45
CA SER A 117 -8.61 15.54 24.31
C SER A 117 -7.35 14.95 23.67
N GLY A 118 -6.96 15.41 22.47
CA GLY A 118 -5.79 14.93 21.75
C GLY A 118 -6.00 13.63 20.97
N ASN A 119 -7.26 13.19 20.78
CA ASN A 119 -7.57 12.03 19.96
C ASN A 119 -7.58 12.41 18.47
N VAL A 120 -6.97 11.57 17.65
CA VAL A 120 -6.99 11.74 16.19
C VAL A 120 -8.34 11.26 15.67
N LEU A 121 -9.16 12.19 15.19
CA LEU A 121 -10.47 11.91 14.60
C LEU A 121 -10.40 11.62 13.11
N PHE A 122 -9.40 12.17 12.41
CA PHE A 122 -9.19 11.91 10.99
C PHE A 122 -7.71 11.95 10.64
N ALA A 123 -7.26 10.91 9.95
CA ALA A 123 -5.93 10.84 9.38
C ALA A 123 -5.98 10.26 7.96
N THR A 124 -4.99 10.64 7.16
CA THR A 124 -4.70 9.99 5.89
C THR A 124 -3.33 9.33 5.97
N VAL A 125 -3.20 8.14 5.42
CA VAL A 125 -1.91 7.45 5.29
C VAL A 125 -1.69 7.04 3.85
N ASN A 126 -0.55 7.41 3.29
CA ASN A 126 -0.07 6.87 2.03
C ASN A 126 0.81 5.67 2.33
N VAL A 127 0.46 4.53 1.74
CA VAL A 127 1.16 3.25 1.91
C VAL A 127 1.94 2.97 0.64
N SER A 128 3.24 2.77 0.78
CA SER A 128 4.15 2.36 -0.29
C SER A 128 4.55 0.91 -0.11
N LEU A 129 4.44 0.14 -1.17
CA LEU A 129 4.80 -1.26 -1.23
C LEU A 129 5.82 -1.53 -2.34
N GLU A 130 6.65 -2.53 -2.14
CA GLU A 130 7.53 -3.10 -3.16
C GLU A 130 7.30 -4.62 -3.24
N GLU A 131 7.38 -5.16 -4.45
CA GLU A 131 7.31 -6.58 -4.70
C GLU A 131 8.43 -7.32 -3.96
N TYR A 132 8.07 -8.41 -3.28
CA TYR A 132 8.99 -9.26 -2.56
C TYR A 132 9.15 -10.60 -3.27
N VAL A 133 10.37 -10.82 -3.77
CA VAL A 133 10.80 -12.09 -4.39
C VAL A 133 11.64 -12.86 -3.38
N LYS A 134 11.35 -14.16 -3.22
CA LYS A 134 12.13 -15.07 -2.36
C LYS A 134 13.41 -15.53 -3.03
#